data_AF-A0A2P4QUW7-F1
#
_entry.id   AF-A0A2P4QUW7-F1
#
_cell.length_a   1.000
_cell.length_b   1.000
_cell.length_c   1.000
_cell.angle_alpha   90.00
_cell.angle_beta   90.00
_cell.angle_gamma   90.00
#
_symmetry.space_group_name_H-M   'P 1'
#
loop_
_entity.id
_entity.type
_entity.pdbx_description
1 polymer ?
#
loop_
_entity_poly.entity_id
_entity_poly.type
_entity_poly.pdbx_seq_one_letter_code
_entity_poly.pdbx_strand_id
1 'polypeptide(L)' 'IKHPMDLFTIKLKLKNNQYTSLEEFENDIRLIFCNCYTYNDVESEIYSLGKALECIF' A
#
# COMPACT_ATOMS: atom_id res chain seq x y z
N ILE A 1 -0.94 -7.49 -11.18
CA ILE A 1 -0.95 -7.44 -9.70
C ILE A 1 -1.71 -8.65 -9.16
N LYS A 2 -1.08 -9.50 -8.34
CA LYS A 2 -1.69 -10.75 -7.82
C LYS A 2 -2.47 -10.55 -6.52
N HIS A 3 -2.09 -9.56 -5.72
CA HIS A 3 -2.72 -9.22 -4.44
C HIS A 3 -3.04 -7.72 -4.43
N PRO A 4 -4.18 -7.29 -4.98
CA PRO A 4 -4.59 -5.90 -4.94
C PRO A 4 -4.76 -5.41 -3.49
N MET A 5 -4.41 -4.15 -3.23
CA MET A 5 -4.61 -3.50 -1.94
C MET A 5 -4.78 -1.99 -2.14
N ASP A 6 -5.60 -1.35 -1.31
CA ASP A 6 -5.81 0.09 -1.29
C ASP A 6 -6.17 0.57 0.13
N LEU A 7 -6.09 1.90 0.34
CA LEU A 7 -6.32 2.51 1.66
C LEU A 7 -7.77 2.34 2.16
N PHE A 8 -8.75 2.19 1.27
CA PHE A 8 -10.13 1.93 1.67
C PHE A 8 -10.29 0.51 2.20
N THR A 9 -9.70 -0.49 1.54
CA THR A 9 -9.64 -1.86 2.05
C THR A 9 -8.95 -1.92 3.42
N ILE A 10 -7.79 -1.26 3.58
CA ILE A 10 -7.08 -1.19 4.86
C ILE A 10 -7.96 -0.58 5.95
N LYS A 11 -8.65 0.53 5.64
CA LYS A 11 -9.59 1.18 6.57
C LYS A 11 -10.72 0.24 7.00
N LEU A 12 -11.26 -0.56 6.09
CA LEU A 12 -12.29 -1.56 6.41
C LEU A 12 -11.73 -2.68 7.29
N LYS A 13 -10.55 -3.21 6.96
CA LYS A 13 -9.87 -4.25 7.76
C LYS A 13 -9.61 -3.78 9.19
N LEU A 14 -9.16 -2.53 9.35
CA LEU A 14 -8.95 -1.93 10.65
C LEU A 14 -10.26 -1.78 11.44
N LYS A 15 -11.31 -1.23 10.83
CA LYS A 15 -12.63 -1.06 11.47
C LYS A 15 -13.28 -2.38 11.89
N ASN A 16 -13.00 -3.44 11.15
CA ASN A 16 -13.54 -4.77 11.39
C ASN A 16 -12.63 -5.62 12.29
N ASN A 17 -11.61 -5.04 12.93
CA ASN A 17 -10.63 -5.74 13.78
C ASN A 17 -9.97 -6.95 13.08
N GLN A 18 -9.68 -6.83 11.78
CA GLN A 18 -9.09 -7.92 10.97
C GLN A 18 -7.56 -7.93 10.99
N TYR A 19 -6.93 -6.99 11.69
CA TYR A 19 -5.50 -7.00 11.95
C TYR A 19 -5.25 -7.52 13.35
N THR A 20 -4.51 -8.61 13.46
CA THR A 20 -4.13 -9.21 14.74
C THR A 20 -2.84 -8.59 15.31
N SER A 21 -2.08 -7.90 14.46
CA SER A 21 -0.87 -7.19 14.83
C SER A 21 -0.70 -5.90 14.02
N LEU A 22 0.15 -4.99 14.51
CA LEU A 22 0.56 -3.80 13.76
C LEU A 22 1.34 -4.16 12.48
N GLU A 23 2.07 -5.27 12.50
CA GLU A 23 2.84 -5.76 11.35
C GLU A 23 1.94 -6.14 10.17
N GLU A 24 0.78 -6.76 10.42
CA GLU A 24 -0.17 -7.08 9.35
C GLU A 24 -0.75 -5.82 8.70
N PHE A 25 -0.98 -4.76 9.48
CA PHE A 25 -1.41 -3.46 8.96
C PHE A 25 -0.29 -2.79 8.14
N GLU A 26 0.94 -2.76 8.66
CA GLU A 26 2.10 -2.23 7.93
C GLU A 26 2.31 -2.97 6.61
N ASN A 27 2.21 -4.30 6.61
CA ASN A 27 2.39 -5.12 5.42
C ASN A 27 1.39 -4.77 4.31
N ASP A 28 0.13 -4.49 4.64
CA ASP A 28 -0.85 -4.05 3.65
C ASP A 28 -0.53 -2.64 3.10
N ILE A 29 -0.03 -1.72 3.93
CA ILE A 29 0.43 -0.40 3.47
C ILE A 29 1.61 -0.57 2.51
N ARG A 30 2.61 -1.37 2.87
CA ARG A 30 3.76 -1.65 1.99
C ARG A 30 3.33 -2.36 0.70
N LEU A 31 2.31 -3.21 0.75
CA LEU A 31 1.75 -3.86 -0.43
C LEU A 31 1.16 -2.84 -1.42
N ILE A 32 0.58 -1.73 -0.95
CA ILE A 32 0.13 -0.64 -1.83
C ILE A 32 1.33 -0.06 -2.60
N PHE A 33 2.43 0.24 -1.92
CA PHE A 33 3.64 0.77 -2.57
C PHE A 33 4.27 -0.25 -3.52
N CYS A 34 4.43 -1.50 -3.10
CA CYS A 34 4.94 -2.58 -3.95
C CYS A 34 4.09 -2.77 -5.21
N ASN A 35 2.76 -2.75 -5.09
CA ASN A 35 1.86 -2.84 -6.23
C ASN A 35 1.98 -1.61 -7.15
N CYS A 36 2.10 -0.41 -6.56
CA CYS A 36 2.32 0.82 -7.31
C CYS A 36 3.59 0.72 -8.16
N TYR A 37 4.71 0.29 -7.59
CA TYR A 37 5.99 0.18 -8.29
C TYR A 37 6.05 -1.00 -9.26
N THR A 38 5.27 -2.04 -9.02
CA THR A 38 5.18 -3.19 -9.93
C THR A 38 4.34 -2.88 -11.17
N TYR A 39 3.30 -2.03 -11.02
CA TYR A 39 2.38 -1.72 -12.11
C TYR A 39 2.84 -0.54 -12.97
N ASN A 40 3.40 0.50 -12.33
CA ASN A 40 3.74 1.74 -13.00
C ASN A 40 5.21 1.76 -13.43
N ASP A 41 5.48 2.40 -14.58
CA ASP A 41 6.84 2.62 -15.08
C ASP A 41 7.63 3.53 -14.11
N VAL A 42 8.94 3.29 -13.97
CA VAL A 42 9.82 4.04 -13.07
C VAL A 42 9.89 5.53 -13.43
N GLU A 43 9.70 5.87 -14.70
CA GLU A 43 9.69 7.25 -15.21
C GLU A 43 8.32 7.92 -15.05
N SER A 44 7.29 7.18 -14.64
CA SER A 44 5.95 7.74 -14.47
C SER A 44 5.85 8.64 -13.25
N GLU A 45 5.02 9.68 -13.36
CA GLU A 45 4.67 10.56 -12.24
C GLU A 45 4.07 9.75 -11.07
N ILE A 46 3.26 8.73 -11.37
CA ILE A 46 2.64 7.88 -10.34
C ILE A 46 3.68 7.11 -9.53
N TYR A 47 4.70 6.55 -10.17
CA TYR A 47 5.79 5.87 -9.47
C TYR A 47 6.52 6.85 -8.54
N SER A 48 6.83 8.05 -9.03
CA SER A 48 7.52 9.10 -8.27
C SER A 48 6.70 9.58 -7.07
N LEU A 49 5.40 9.83 -7.26
CA LEU A 49 4.48 10.19 -6.18
C LEU A 49 4.34 9.06 -5.15
N GLY A 50 4.30 7.81 -5.61
CA GLY A 50 4.32 6.64 -4.74
C GLY A 50 5.56 6.59 -3.86
N LYS A 51 6.74 6.94 -4.39
CA LYS A 51 7.99 7.03 -3.60
C LYS A 51 7.98 8.17 -2.61
N ALA A 52 7.50 9.34 -3.01
CA ALA A 52 7.38 10.48 -2.11
C ALA A 52 6.45 10.19 -0.92
N LEU A 53 5.33 9.51 -1.17
CA LEU A 53 4.41 9.09 -0.11
C LEU A 53 5.02 8.01 0.80
N GLU A 54 5.72 7.02 0.23
CA GLU A 54 6.45 5.99 1.01
C GLU A 54 7.51 6.62 1.93
N CYS A 55 8.19 7.70 1.52
CA CYS A 55 9.18 8.37 2.37
C CYS A 55 8.58 9.12 3.57
N ILE A 56 7.29 9.43 3.56
CA ILE A 56 6.58 10.09 4.68
C ILE A 56 6.03 9.04 5.66
N PHE A 57 5.80 7.82 5.17
CA PHE A 57 5.34 6.69 5.96
C PHE A 57 6.49 6.05 6.77
#